data_AF-A0A099KIL5-F1
#
_entry.id   AF-A0A099KIL5-F1
#
_cell.length_a   1.000
_cell.length_b   1.000
_cell.length_c   1.000
_cell.angle_alpha   90.00
_cell.angle_beta   90.00
_cell.angle_gamma   90.00
#
_symmetry.space_group_name_H-M   'P 1'
#
loop_
_entity.id
_entity.type
_entity.pdbx_description
1 polymer ?
#
loop_
_entity_poly.entity_id
_entity_poly.type
_entity_poly.pdbx_seq_one_letter_code
_entity_poly.pdbx_strand_id
1 'polypeptide(L)' 'MPMKMSDIHSEIQAGILNYLSIHPGAAGSVAEISSNWLADENVAHNLEQVQTAVDRLVDHGELHKSMGTNLYTL' A
#
# COMPACT_ATOMS: atom_id res chain seq x y z
N MET A 1 9.58 -15.55 -16.42
CA MET A 1 9.43 -16.44 -15.25
C MET A 1 8.18 -16.00 -14.52
N PRO A 2 7.29 -16.90 -14.04
CA PRO A 2 6.10 -16.45 -13.32
C PRO A 2 6.55 -15.75 -12.02
N MET A 3 6.20 -14.47 -11.86
CA MET A 3 6.40 -13.72 -10.60
C MET A 3 5.74 -14.51 -9.47
N LYS A 4 6.48 -14.80 -8.40
CA LYS A 4 5.87 -15.46 -7.23
C LYS A 4 4.96 -14.45 -6.57
N MET A 5 3.79 -14.89 -6.09
CA MET A 5 2.85 -14.03 -5.37
C MET A 5 3.50 -13.31 -4.18
N SER A 6 4.53 -13.90 -3.58
CA SER A 6 5.36 -13.28 -2.55
C SER A 6 6.04 -12.00 -3.04
N ASP A 7 6.59 -12.02 -4.25
CA ASP A 7 7.29 -10.88 -4.85
C ASP A 7 6.33 -9.72 -5.09
N ILE A 8 5.10 -10.03 -5.56
CA ILE A 8 4.04 -9.04 -5.79
C ILE A 8 3.66 -8.33 -4.48
N HIS A 9 3.53 -9.05 -3.37
CA HIS A 9 3.23 -8.43 -2.09
C HIS A 9 4.37 -7.56 -1.59
N SER A 10 5.63 -7.99 -1.75
CA SER A 10 6.79 -7.19 -1.37
C SER A 10 6.93 -5.92 -2.22
N GLU A 11 6.62 -5.99 -3.52
CA GLU A 11 6.62 -4.85 -4.43
C GLU A 11 5.54 -3.83 -4.06
N ILE A 12 4.30 -4.31 -3.81
CA ILE A 12 3.20 -3.45 -3.33
C ILE A 12 3.56 -2.80 -1.99
N GLN A 13 4.15 -3.55 -1.04
CA GLN A 13 4.58 -3.02 0.25
C GLN A 13 5.62 -1.91 0.10
N ALA A 14 6.64 -2.13 -0.73
CA ALA A 14 7.66 -1.12 -1.01
C ALA A 14 7.06 0.12 -1.69
N GLY A 15 6.12 -0.07 -2.62
CA GLY A 15 5.38 1.03 -3.27
C GLY A 15 4.59 1.88 -2.28
N ILE A 16 3.86 1.25 -1.36
CA ILE A 16 3.10 1.93 -0.29
C ILE A 16 4.04 2.76 0.59
N LEU A 17 5.14 2.16 1.07
CA LEU A 17 6.10 2.84 1.94
C LEU A 17 6.79 4.01 1.24
N ASN A 18 7.16 3.84 -0.03
CA ASN A 18 7.76 4.90 -0.83
C ASN A 18 6.79 6.08 -1.04
N TYR A 19 5.53 5.79 -1.39
CA TYR A 19 4.49 6.80 -1.56
C TYR A 19 4.26 7.62 -0.27
N LEU A 20 4.10 6.95 0.87
CA LEU A 20 3.90 7.62 2.16
C LEU A 20 5.15 8.36 2.62
N SER A 21 6.36 7.89 2.27
CA SER A 21 7.61 8.61 2.56
C SER A 21 7.74 9.91 1.78
N ILE A 22 7.28 9.94 0.52
CA ILE A 22 7.27 11.15 -0.32
C ILE A 22 6.16 12.11 0.12
N HIS A 23 5.10 11.59 0.72
CA HIS A 23 3.96 12.38 1.19
C HIS A 23 3.68 12.15 2.69
N PRO A 24 4.52 12.72 3.59
CA PRO A 24 4.40 12.51 5.03
C PRO A 24 3.12 13.09 5.67
N GLY A 25 2.33 13.86 4.91
CA GLY A 25 0.98 14.32 5.30
C GLY A 25 -0.16 13.60 4.56
N ALA A 26 0.15 12.70 3.62
CA ALA A 26 -0.87 11.91 2.95
C ALA A 26 -1.30 10.78 3.88
N ALA A 27 -2.29 11.06 4.72
CA ALA A 27 -3.15 10.02 5.24
C ALA A 27 -3.98 9.51 4.06
N GLY A 28 -3.53 8.41 3.45
CA GLY A 28 -4.15 7.85 2.25
C GLY A 28 -5.01 6.65 2.60
N SER A 29 -6.23 6.59 2.07
CA SER A 29 -6.99 5.34 2.06
C SER A 29 -6.35 4.33 1.10
N VAL A 30 -6.63 3.03 1.28
CA VAL A 30 -6.19 1.99 0.32
C VAL A 30 -6.61 2.34 -1.11
N ALA A 31 -7.77 2.98 -1.29
CA ALA A 31 -8.25 3.43 -2.59
C ALA A 31 -7.40 4.58 -3.17
N GLU A 32 -6.94 5.52 -2.36
CA GLU A 32 -6.06 6.62 -2.81
C GLU A 32 -4.64 6.14 -3.07
N ILE A 33 -4.09 5.30 -2.19
CA ILE A 33 -2.77 4.69 -2.39
C ILE A 33 -2.79 3.86 -3.67
N SER A 34 -3.84 3.05 -3.86
CA SER A 34 -4.08 2.29 -5.08
C SER A 34 -4.25 3.20 -6.30
N SER A 35 -5.10 4.23 -6.25
CA SER A 35 -5.34 5.08 -7.42
C SER A 35 -4.13 5.93 -7.82
N ASN A 36 -3.33 6.42 -6.87
CA ASN A 36 -2.15 7.24 -7.18
C ASN A 36 -0.95 6.40 -7.59
N TRP A 37 -0.76 5.22 -6.99
CA TRP A 37 0.33 4.32 -7.37
C TRP A 37 0.03 3.53 -8.66
N LEU A 38 -1.19 3.01 -8.83
CA LEU A 38 -1.63 2.30 -10.06
C LEU A 38 -1.86 3.23 -11.25
N ALA A 39 -1.94 4.55 -11.04
CA ALA A 39 -1.96 5.50 -12.15
C ALA A 39 -0.60 5.57 -12.88
N ASP A 40 0.50 5.25 -12.16
CA ASP A 40 1.87 5.32 -12.69
C ASP A 40 2.33 3.94 -13.21
N GLU A 41 2.01 2.87 -12.46
CA GLU A 41 2.31 1.50 -12.88
C GLU A 41 1.09 0.89 -13.56
N ASN A 42 1.21 0.57 -14.85
CA ASN A 42 0.20 -0.09 -15.69
C ASN A 42 -0.01 -1.56 -15.26
N VAL A 43 -0.18 -1.78 -13.96
CA VAL A 43 -0.29 -3.07 -13.31
C VAL A 43 -1.66 -3.09 -12.65
N ALA A 44 -2.52 -3.98 -13.10
CA ALA A 44 -3.83 -4.20 -12.49
C ALA A 44 -3.69 -4.96 -11.17
N HIS A 45 -3.07 -4.36 -10.16
CA HIS A 45 -3.14 -4.92 -8.81
C HIS A 45 -4.57 -4.79 -8.30
N ASN A 46 -5.17 -5.91 -7.91
CA ASN A 46 -6.51 -5.90 -7.35
C ASN A 46 -6.49 -5.20 -5.98
N LEU A 47 -7.52 -4.42 -5.67
CA LEU A 47 -7.64 -3.67 -4.42
C LEU A 47 -7.45 -4.56 -3.17
N GLU A 48 -7.86 -5.84 -3.24
CA GLU A 48 -7.62 -6.84 -2.19
C GLU A 48 -6.14 -7.12 -1.92
N GLN A 49 -5.29 -7.12 -2.96
CA GLN A 49 -3.85 -7.33 -2.80
C GLN A 49 -3.19 -6.15 -2.12
N VAL A 50 -3.63 -4.92 -2.46
CA VAL A 50 -3.18 -3.69 -1.81
C VAL A 50 -3.65 -3.68 -0.35
N GLN A 51 -4.90 -4.02 -0.08
CA GLN A 51 -5.43 -4.14 1.28
C GLN A 51 -4.62 -5.16 2.11
N THR A 52 -4.35 -6.34 1.56
CA THR A 52 -3.55 -7.38 2.22
C THR A 52 -2.13 -6.89 2.52
N ALA A 53 -1.52 -6.13 1.60
CA ALA A 53 -0.18 -5.57 1.79
C ALA A 53 -0.16 -4.50 2.90
N VAL A 54 -1.14 -3.62 2.90
CA VAL A 54 -1.33 -2.59 3.94
C VAL A 54 -1.56 -3.25 5.31
N ASP A 55 -2.43 -4.26 5.39
CA ASP A 55 -2.71 -4.95 6.66
C ASP A 55 -1.45 -5.61 7.23
N ARG A 56 -0.60 -6.19 6.39
CA ARG A 56 0.69 -6.75 6.83
C ARG A 56 1.65 -5.68 7.33
N LEU A 57 1.69 -4.51 6.69
CA LEU A 57 2.53 -3.40 7.15
C LEU A 57 2.05 -2.85 8.50
N VAL A 58 0.74 -2.82 8.74
CA VAL A 58 0.17 -2.47 10.05
C VAL A 58 0.51 -3.52 11.10
N ASP A 59 0.37 -4.80 10.79
CA ASP A 59 0.70 -5.91 11.70
C ASP A 59 2.18 -5.93 12.09
N HIS A 60 3.06 -5.57 11.15
CA HIS A 60 4.50 -5.42 11.38
C HIS A 60 4.88 -4.12 12.12
N GLY A 61 3.94 -3.19 12.32
CA GLY A 61 4.19 -1.89 12.97
C GLY A 61 4.88 -0.86 12.08
N GLU A 62 4.92 -1.08 10.76
CA GLU A 62 5.46 -0.11 9.79
C GLU A 62 4.44 0.95 9.39
N LEU A 63 3.14 0.66 9.55
CA LEU A 63 2.06 1.62 9.31
C LEU A 63 1.16 1.76 10.53
N HIS A 64 0.74 3.01 10.76
CA HIS A 64 -0.28 3.35 11.73
C HIS A 64 -1.64 3.51 11.04
N LYS A 65 -2.62 2.71 11.48
CA LYS A 65 -4.02 2.88 11.07
C LYS A 65 -4.70 3.90 11.98
N SER A 66 -5.19 4.99 11.41
CA SER A 66 -5.89 6.01 12.18
C SER A 66 -7.24 5.47 12.70
N MET A 67 -7.47 5.54 14.02
CA MET A 67 -8.69 5.00 14.61
C MET A 67 -9.94 5.74 14.12
N GLY A 68 -10.89 4.99 13.58
CA GLY A 68 -12.16 5.52 13.06
C GLY A 68 -12.11 5.97 11.59
N THR A 69 -10.97 5.87 10.91
CA THR A 69 -10.85 6.12 9.47
C THR A 69 -10.12 4.97 8.76
N ASN A 70 -10.32 4.83 7.45
CA ASN A 70 -9.56 3.87 6.63
C ASN A 70 -8.24 4.48 6.13
N LEU A 71 -7.63 5.37 6.91
CA LEU A 71 -6.42 6.10 6.54
C LEU A 71 -5.20 5.48 7.20
N TYR A 72 -4.12 5.37 6.42
CA TYR A 72 -2.84 4.80 6.85
C TYR A 72 -1.75 5.86 6.75
N THR A 73 -0.90 5.93 7.77
CA THR A 73 0.26 6.82 7.83
C THR A 73 1.49 6.02 8.27
N LEU A 74 2.69 6.55 8.00
CA LEU A 74 3.92 6.09 8.65
C LEU A 74 3.89 6.45 10.15
#